data_AF-A0A354MXJ8-F1
#
_entry.id   AF-A0A354MXJ8-F1
#
_cell.length_a   1.000
_cell.length_b   1.000
_cell.length_c   1.000
_cell.angle_alpha   90.00
_cell.angle_beta   90.00
_cell.angle_gamma   90.00
#
_symmetry.space_group_name_H-M   'P 1'
#
loop_
_entity.id
_entity.type
_entity.pdbx_description
1 polymer ?
#
loop_
_entity_poly.entity_id
_entity_poly.type
_entity_poly.pdbx_seq_one_letter_code
_entity_poly.pdbx_strand_id
1 'polypeptide(L)'
;MIAGILARLPIGREEIFDIKILKEKLLSVENGYQKRLTVALSSSEERERGLLKMRKTVTPYTAFTYAPPKKQVTYRPVVVGAGPAGLFAALALAEAGTRPILLERGECVESRGRSVDRFFTGGELDPESNIQFGEGGAGAFSDGKL
;
A
#
# COMPACT_ATOMS: atom_id res chain seq x y z
N MET A 1 19.84 6.72 -11.13
CA MET A 1 19.77 5.73 -10.03
C MET A 1 21.05 4.90 -9.92
N ILE A 2 21.38 4.05 -10.90
CA ILE A 2 22.57 3.17 -10.87
C ILE A 2 23.87 3.94 -10.60
N ALA A 3 24.14 5.03 -11.32
CA ALA A 3 25.34 5.86 -11.06
C ALA A 3 25.44 6.36 -9.60
N GLY A 4 24.31 6.66 -8.97
CA GLY A 4 24.25 7.08 -7.57
C GLY A 4 24.50 5.96 -6.58
N ILE A 5 24.22 4.71 -6.95
CA ILE A 5 24.53 3.49 -6.20
C ILE A 5 26.03 3.19 -6.33
N LEU A 6 26.55 3.14 -7.56
CA LEU A 6 27.97 2.87 -7.85
C LEU A 6 28.89 3.92 -7.21
N ALA A 7 28.45 5.18 -7.08
CA ALA A 7 29.19 6.23 -6.39
C ALA A 7 29.21 6.07 -4.86
N ARG A 8 28.29 5.29 -4.27
CA ARG A 8 28.10 5.17 -2.81
C ARG A 8 28.49 3.82 -2.25
N LEU A 9 28.43 2.77 -3.06
CA LEU A 9 28.75 1.41 -2.70
C LEU A 9 29.95 0.93 -3.53
N PRO A 10 30.95 0.29 -2.92
CA PRO A 10 32.04 -0.32 -3.65
C PRO A 10 31.52 -1.61 -4.31
N ILE A 11 30.77 -1.47 -5.41
CA ILE A 11 30.20 -2.57 -6.21
C ILE A 11 30.24 -2.18 -7.70
N GLY A 12 30.61 -3.13 -8.55
CA GLY A 12 30.55 -3.00 -10.01
C GLY A 12 29.12 -3.10 -10.54
N ARG A 13 28.90 -2.65 -11.77
CA ARG A 13 27.55 -2.68 -12.37
C ARG A 13 27.11 -4.10 -12.68
N GLU A 14 28.05 -4.90 -13.16
CA GLU A 14 27.94 -6.32 -13.48
C GLU A 14 27.65 -7.21 -12.28
N GLU A 15 27.97 -6.72 -11.07
CA GLU A 15 27.70 -7.44 -9.82
C GLU A 15 26.26 -7.23 -9.31
N ILE A 16 25.48 -6.34 -9.92
CA ILE A 16 24.11 -6.03 -9.49
C ILE A 16 23.11 -6.83 -10.34
N PHE A 17 22.33 -7.69 -9.70
CA PHE A 17 21.36 -8.55 -10.37
C PHE A 17 19.97 -7.91 -10.48
N ASP A 18 19.51 -7.27 -9.41
CA ASP A 18 18.23 -6.55 -9.36
C ASP A 18 18.34 -5.30 -8.49
N ILE A 19 17.51 -4.30 -8.80
CA ILE A 19 17.35 -3.09 -7.98
C ILE A 19 15.88 -2.76 -7.85
N LYS A 20 15.41 -2.67 -6.60
CA LYS A 20 14.06 -2.22 -6.26
C LYS A 20 14.11 -0.91 -5.47
N ILE A 21 13.38 0.10 -5.92
CA ILE A 21 13.18 1.33 -5.12
C ILE A 21 12.18 1.01 -4.01
N LEU A 22 12.62 1.11 -2.75
CA LEU A 22 11.77 0.92 -1.57
C LEU A 22 11.10 2.22 -1.15
N LYS A 23 11.80 3.34 -1.30
CA LYS A 23 11.30 4.65 -0.93
C LYS A 23 11.94 5.72 -1.79
N GLU A 24 11.12 6.65 -2.24
CA GLU A 24 11.55 7.88 -2.89
C GLU A 24 11.06 9.07 -2.06
N LYS A 25 11.96 10.01 -1.79
CA LYS A 25 11.64 11.27 -1.12
C LYS A 25 12.19 12.42 -1.94
N LEU A 26 11.39 13.47 -2.11
CA LEU A 26 11.83 14.77 -2.61
C LEU A 26 11.91 15.73 -1.42
N LEU A 27 13.10 16.25 -1.14
CA LEU A 27 13.36 17.14 -0.02
C LEU A 27 13.55 18.55 -0.56
N SER A 28 12.75 19.51 -0.07
CA SER A 28 13.01 20.92 -0.34
C SER A 28 14.30 21.34 0.37
N VAL A 29 15.15 22.06 -0.34
CA VAL A 29 16.38 22.66 0.18
C VAL A 29 16.45 24.12 -0.26
N GLU A 30 17.32 24.92 0.36
CA GLU A 30 17.38 26.39 0.20
C GLU A 30 17.41 26.85 -1.27
N ASN A 31 18.05 26.11 -2.16
CA ASN A 31 18.15 26.42 -3.60
C ASN A 31 17.67 25.26 -4.50
N GLY A 32 16.54 24.64 -4.18
CA GLY A 32 15.87 23.66 -5.05
C GLY A 32 15.41 22.41 -4.31
N TYR A 33 15.60 21.25 -4.94
CA TYR A 33 15.15 19.98 -4.37
C TYR A 33 16.23 18.91 -4.42
N GLN A 34 16.31 18.10 -3.37
CA GLN A 34 17.15 16.93 -3.31
C GLN A 34 16.30 15.66 -3.31
N LYS A 35 16.54 14.77 -4.28
CA LYS A 35 15.91 13.45 -4.34
C LYS A 35 16.72 12.43 -3.51
N ARG A 36 16.07 11.76 -2.56
CA ARG A 36 16.64 10.68 -1.74
C ARG A 36 15.93 9.37 -2.04
N LEU A 37 16.71 8.35 -2.42
CA LEU A 37 16.23 7.01 -2.72
C LEU A 37 16.71 6.03 -1.65
N THR A 38 15.82 5.17 -1.18
CA THR A 38 16.15 3.93 -0.47
C THR A 38 15.91 2.80 -1.46
N VAL A 39 16.93 1.97 -1.69
CA VAL A 39 16.88 0.87 -2.65
C VAL A 39 17.21 -0.45 -1.96
N ALA A 40 16.53 -1.51 -2.37
CA ALA A 40 17.01 -2.87 -2.20
C ALA A 40 17.78 -3.24 -3.47
N LEU A 41 18.91 -3.91 -3.29
CA LEU A 41 19.72 -4.43 -4.37
C LEU A 41 20.00 -5.91 -4.08
N SER A 42 20.07 -6.73 -5.11
CA SER A 42 20.56 -8.09 -5.00
C SER A 42 21.87 -8.25 -5.75
N SER A 43 22.76 -9.06 -5.20
CA SER A 43 24.09 -9.36 -5.74
C SER A 43 24.49 -10.80 -5.33
N SER A 44 25.74 -11.19 -5.59
CA SER A 44 26.24 -12.47 -5.07
C SER A 44 26.28 -12.43 -3.54
N GLU A 45 26.04 -13.57 -2.87
CA GLU A 45 26.03 -13.60 -1.41
C GLU A 45 27.34 -13.11 -0.78
N GLU A 46 28.48 -13.43 -1.41
CA GLU A 46 29.78 -12.94 -0.98
C GLU A 46 29.83 -11.41 -1.01
N ARG A 47 29.32 -10.81 -2.09
CA ARG A 47 29.29 -9.36 -2.25
C ARG A 47 28.35 -8.69 -1.27
N GLU A 48 27.15 -9.23 -1.08
CA GLU A 48 26.17 -8.73 -0.11
C GLU A 48 26.74 -8.77 1.31
N ARG A 49 27.34 -9.89 1.72
CA ARG A 49 28.01 -10.02 3.03
C ARG A 49 29.16 -9.02 3.18
N GLY A 50 29.94 -8.79 2.12
CA GLY A 50 31.00 -7.79 2.09
C GLY A 50 30.46 -6.37 2.30
N LEU A 51 29.41 -5.99 1.56
CA LEU A 51 28.79 -4.66 1.66
C LEU A 51 28.21 -4.40 3.06
N LEU A 52 27.55 -5.39 3.66
CA LEU A 52 27.00 -5.30 5.02
C LEU A 52 28.07 -5.03 6.08
N LYS A 53 29.27 -5.62 5.93
CA LYS A 53 30.40 -5.38 6.84
C LYS A 53 31.05 -4.01 6.61
N MET A 54 31.12 -3.57 5.36
CA MET A 54 31.85 -2.34 4.98
C MET A 54 31.04 -1.05 5.18
N ARG A 55 29.71 -1.08 5.05
CA ARG A 55 28.89 0.13 5.00
C ARG A 55 27.72 0.07 5.98
N LYS A 56 27.78 0.91 7.01
CA LYS A 56 26.69 1.08 8.01
C LYS A 56 25.35 1.51 7.41
N THR A 57 25.36 2.10 6.21
CA THR A 57 24.15 2.51 5.48
C THR A 57 23.47 1.37 4.73
N VAL A 58 24.07 0.18 4.70
CA VAL A 58 23.54 -1.02 4.07
C VAL A 58 23.03 -1.95 5.17
N THR A 59 21.79 -2.41 5.03
CA THR A 59 21.15 -3.33 5.97
C THR A 59 20.53 -4.49 5.20
N PRO A 60 20.39 -5.68 5.81
CA PRO A 60 19.63 -6.77 5.20
C PRO A 60 18.21 -6.29 4.90
N TYR A 61 17.68 -6.67 3.75
CA TYR A 61 16.31 -6.39 3.35
C TYR A 61 15.61 -7.68 2.99
N THR A 62 14.49 -7.93 3.66
CA THR A 62 13.56 -8.98 3.30
C THR A 62 12.24 -8.31 2.97
N ALA A 63 11.68 -8.64 1.80
CA ALA A 63 10.38 -8.11 1.42
C ALA A 63 9.33 -8.57 2.44
N PHE A 64 8.59 -7.61 3.01
CA PHE A 64 7.50 -7.93 3.91
C PHE A 64 6.42 -8.70 3.13
N THR A 65 6.05 -9.87 3.66
CA THR A 65 4.96 -10.68 3.14
C THR A 65 3.94 -10.84 4.26
N TYR A 66 2.71 -10.37 4.05
CA TYR A 66 1.61 -10.62 4.96
C TYR A 66 0.96 -11.95 4.58
N ALA A 67 1.03 -12.92 5.49
CA ALA A 67 0.40 -14.23 5.32
C ALA A 67 -0.48 -14.50 6.55
N PRO A 68 -1.79 -14.18 6.50
CA PRO A 68 -2.67 -14.42 7.63
C PRO A 68 -2.77 -15.93 7.91
N PRO A 69 -2.75 -16.34 9.19
CA PRO A 69 -2.79 -17.75 9.54
C PRO A 69 -4.11 -18.38 9.09
N LYS A 70 -4.04 -19.55 8.44
CA LYS A 70 -5.24 -20.29 8.04
C LYS A 70 -6.00 -20.74 9.29
N LYS A 71 -7.32 -20.50 9.31
CA LYS A 71 -8.17 -20.86 10.44
C LYS A 71 -9.48 -21.45 9.94
N GLN A 72 -9.82 -22.63 10.45
CA GLN A 72 -11.18 -23.16 10.34
C GLN A 72 -12.04 -22.54 11.43
N VAL A 73 -13.24 -22.09 11.03
CA VAL A 73 -14.21 -21.46 11.91
C VAL A 73 -15.55 -22.17 11.75
N THR A 74 -16.26 -22.35 12.86
CA THR A 74 -17.63 -22.90 12.84
C THR A 74 -18.63 -21.89 12.27
N TYR A 75 -18.41 -20.60 12.57
CA TYR A 75 -19.25 -19.49 12.14
C TYR A 75 -18.47 -18.55 11.24
N ARG A 76 -19.13 -18.08 10.18
CA ARG A 76 -18.56 -17.09 9.27
C ARG A 76 -18.50 -15.74 9.98
N PRO A 77 -17.33 -15.07 10.01
CA PRO A 77 -17.22 -13.74 10.61
C PRO A 77 -18.01 -12.73 9.77
N VAL A 78 -18.62 -11.76 10.44
CA VAL A 78 -19.35 -10.65 9.78
C VAL A 78 -18.53 -9.38 9.94
N VAL A 79 -18.31 -8.68 8.83
CA VAL A 79 -17.67 -7.37 8.77
C VAL A 79 -18.74 -6.38 8.33
N VAL A 80 -18.92 -5.30 9.08
CA VAL A 80 -19.92 -4.26 8.80
C VAL A 80 -19.20 -2.98 8.40
N GLY A 81 -19.54 -2.46 7.22
CA GLY A 81 -18.92 -1.34 6.55
C GLY A 81 -17.90 -1.77 5.50
N ALA A 82 -18.06 -1.33 4.26
CA ALA A 82 -17.13 -1.56 3.15
C ALA A 82 -16.19 -0.36 2.90
N GLY A 83 -15.81 0.35 3.97
CA GLY A 83 -14.69 1.29 3.94
C GLY A 83 -13.32 0.58 3.96
N PRO A 84 -12.18 1.30 3.93
CA PRO A 84 -10.85 0.69 3.88
C PRO A 84 -10.63 -0.32 5.02
N ALA A 85 -10.98 0.03 6.25
CA ALA A 85 -10.82 -0.86 7.40
C ALA A 85 -11.62 -2.18 7.24
N GLY A 86 -12.87 -2.09 6.79
CA GLY A 86 -13.72 -3.26 6.57
C GLY A 86 -13.27 -4.11 5.38
N LEU A 87 -12.85 -3.47 4.27
CA LEU A 87 -12.30 -4.16 3.11
C LEU A 87 -11.02 -4.92 3.45
N PHE A 88 -10.07 -4.31 4.17
CA PHE A 88 -8.84 -4.98 4.61
C PHE A 88 -9.12 -6.08 5.64
N ALA A 89 -10.07 -5.88 6.57
CA ALA A 89 -10.48 -6.92 7.51
C ALA A 89 -11.11 -8.13 6.79
N ALA A 90 -12.03 -7.89 5.86
CA ALA A 90 -12.67 -8.93 5.06
C ALA A 90 -11.65 -9.65 4.17
N LEU A 91 -10.71 -8.95 3.55
CA LEU A 91 -9.62 -9.54 2.77
C LEU A 91 -8.76 -10.46 3.64
N ALA A 92 -8.26 -9.97 4.78
CA ALA A 92 -7.41 -10.76 5.68
C ALA A 92 -8.14 -12.02 6.20
N LEU A 93 -9.42 -11.89 6.53
CA LEU A 93 -10.28 -13.01 6.94
C LEU A 93 -10.53 -14.01 5.79
N ALA A 94 -10.71 -13.53 4.57
CA ALA A 94 -10.87 -14.36 3.38
C ALA A 94 -9.57 -15.12 3.05
N GLU A 95 -8.42 -14.45 3.09
CA GLU A 95 -7.10 -15.05 2.94
C GLU A 95 -6.80 -16.06 4.05
N ALA A 96 -7.28 -15.85 5.27
CA ALA A 96 -7.23 -16.84 6.36
C ALA A 96 -8.16 -18.06 6.15
N GLY A 97 -9.01 -18.05 5.12
CA GLY A 97 -9.94 -19.13 4.79
C GLY A 97 -11.26 -19.13 5.57
N THR A 98 -11.56 -18.04 6.28
CA THR A 98 -12.71 -17.99 7.21
C THR A 98 -14.06 -17.62 6.55
N ARG A 99 -14.06 -17.28 5.26
CA ARG A 99 -15.26 -16.98 4.45
C ARG A 99 -16.14 -15.87 5.05
N PRO A 100 -15.59 -14.65 5.28
CA PRO A 100 -16.34 -13.55 5.88
C PRO A 100 -17.60 -13.18 5.08
N ILE A 101 -18.56 -12.55 5.77
CA ILE A 101 -19.70 -11.85 5.20
C ILE A 101 -19.42 -10.35 5.35
N LEU A 102 -19.31 -9.62 4.26
CA LEU A 102 -19.15 -8.16 4.27
C LEU A 102 -20.51 -7.51 4.00
N LEU A 103 -20.93 -6.61 4.88
CA LEU A 103 -22.18 -5.85 4.76
C LEU A 103 -21.85 -4.37 4.63
N GLU A 104 -22.51 -3.68 3.69
CA GLU A 104 -22.45 -2.23 3.53
C GLU A 104 -23.88 -1.71 3.43
N ARG A 105 -24.16 -0.56 4.07
CA ARG A 105 -25.49 0.04 4.08
C ARG A 105 -25.78 0.78 2.78
N GLY A 106 -24.77 1.42 2.21
CA GLY A 106 -24.90 2.20 0.98
C GLY A 106 -24.69 1.39 -0.28
N GLU A 107 -24.69 2.08 -1.40
CA GLU A 107 -24.63 1.47 -2.72
C GLU A 107 -23.21 1.05 -3.13
N CYS A 108 -23.11 0.20 -4.16
CA CYS A 108 -21.85 -0.03 -4.87
C CYS A 108 -21.32 1.26 -5.49
N VAL A 109 -20.01 1.34 -5.73
CA VAL A 109 -19.31 2.59 -6.05
C VAL A 109 -19.85 3.26 -7.32
N GLU A 110 -20.31 2.50 -8.31
CA GLU A 110 -20.87 3.02 -9.56
C GLU A 110 -22.24 3.68 -9.36
N SER A 111 -23.11 3.08 -8.55
CA SER A 111 -24.42 3.65 -8.22
C SER A 111 -24.26 4.83 -7.26
N ARG A 112 -23.39 4.67 -6.26
CA ARG A 112 -23.03 5.72 -5.31
C ARG A 112 -22.49 6.98 -5.98
N GLY A 113 -21.67 6.83 -7.02
CA GLY A 113 -21.17 7.96 -7.81
C GLY A 113 -22.31 8.82 -8.37
N ARG A 114 -23.35 8.18 -8.92
CA ARG A 114 -24.53 8.88 -9.45
C ARG A 114 -25.31 9.60 -8.34
N SER A 115 -25.46 8.97 -7.18
CA SER A 115 -26.14 9.57 -6.02
C SER A 115 -25.38 10.80 -5.49
N VAL A 116 -24.05 10.71 -5.44
CA VAL A 116 -23.16 11.82 -5.04
C VAL A 116 -23.19 12.96 -6.08
N ASP A 117 -23.09 12.66 -7.38
CA ASP A 117 -23.15 13.66 -8.44
C ASP A 117 -24.51 14.37 -8.48
N ARG A 118 -25.60 13.63 -8.28
CA ARG A 118 -26.95 14.21 -8.17
C ARG A 118 -27.04 15.20 -7.01
N PHE A 119 -26.46 14.86 -5.86
CA PHE A 119 -26.43 15.78 -4.72
C PHE A 119 -25.61 17.04 -5.04
N PHE A 120 -24.42 16.90 -5.64
CA PHE A 120 -23.58 18.03 -6.00
C PHE A 120 -24.18 18.95 -7.08
N THR A 121 -25.04 18.41 -7.94
CA THR A 121 -25.74 19.18 -8.99
C THR A 121 -27.06 19.81 -8.51
N GLY A 122 -27.32 19.81 -7.19
CA GLY A 122 -28.45 20.47 -6.55
C GLY A 122 -29.66 19.57 -6.26
N GLY A 123 -29.50 18.25 -6.43
CA GLY A 123 -30.48 17.26 -5.98
C GLY A 123 -30.51 17.06 -4.47
N GLU A 124 -31.52 16.31 -4.01
CA GLU A 124 -31.65 15.95 -2.59
C GLU A 124 -30.57 14.97 -2.13
N LEU A 125 -30.17 15.08 -0.86
CA LEU A 125 -29.26 14.15 -0.23
C LEU A 125 -29.93 12.80 -0.01
N ASP A 126 -29.31 11.73 -0.50
CA ASP A 126 -29.64 10.36 -0.10
C ASP A 126 -28.91 10.01 1.22
N PRO A 127 -29.64 9.77 2.33
CA PRO A 127 -29.02 9.46 3.62
C PRO A 127 -28.32 8.09 3.66
N GLU A 128 -28.62 7.18 2.73
CA GLU A 128 -28.02 5.85 2.64
C GLU A 128 -26.90 5.79 1.60
N SER A 129 -26.89 6.68 0.60
CA SER A 129 -25.88 6.71 -0.47
C SER A 129 -25.29 8.11 -0.70
N ASN A 130 -24.13 8.37 -0.10
CA ASN A 130 -23.51 9.71 -0.11
C ASN A 130 -21.98 9.63 0.05
N ILE A 131 -21.33 10.78 0.23
CA ILE A 131 -19.87 10.89 0.39
C ILE A 131 -19.34 10.02 1.54
N GLN A 132 -20.15 9.69 2.55
CA GLN A 132 -19.73 8.89 3.70
C GLN A 132 -20.11 7.41 3.60
N PHE A 133 -21.29 7.11 3.08
CA PHE A 133 -21.86 5.75 3.08
C PHE A 133 -21.94 5.11 1.69
N GLY A 134 -21.65 3.81 1.63
CA GLY A 134 -21.50 3.02 0.41
C GLY A 134 -20.10 2.44 0.24
N GLU A 135 -19.91 1.71 -0.85
CA GLU A 135 -18.66 0.99 -1.14
C GLU A 135 -17.45 1.93 -1.15
N GLY A 136 -16.37 1.53 -0.48
CA GLY A 136 -15.17 2.34 -0.26
C GLY A 136 -15.28 3.35 0.90
N GLY A 137 -16.45 3.47 1.53
CA GLY A 137 -16.71 4.36 2.66
C GLY A 137 -16.32 5.82 2.37
N ALA A 138 -15.93 6.57 3.41
CA ALA A 138 -15.49 7.96 3.26
C ALA A 138 -14.21 8.13 2.41
N GLY A 139 -13.42 7.07 2.23
CA GLY A 139 -12.18 7.11 1.46
C GLY A 139 -12.37 7.25 -0.05
N ALA A 140 -13.50 6.76 -0.59
CA ALA A 140 -13.75 6.67 -2.03
C ALA A 140 -13.77 8.04 -2.75
N PHE A 141 -14.23 9.09 -2.06
CA PHE A 141 -14.32 10.45 -2.58
C PHE A 141 -13.29 11.39 -1.92
N SER A 142 -12.18 10.82 -1.46
CA SER A 142 -11.05 11.56 -0.92
C SER A 142 -9.93 11.67 -1.97
N ASP A 143 -8.97 12.54 -1.72
CA ASP A 143 -7.73 12.64 -2.50
C ASP A 143 -6.80 11.40 -2.34
N GLY A 144 -7.22 10.37 -1.60
CA GLY A 144 -6.51 9.10 -1.52
C GLY A 144 -5.12 9.19 -0.88
N LYS A 145 -4.87 10.22 -0.06
CA LYS A 145 -3.61 10.39 0.67
C LYS A 145 -3.45 9.27 1.70
N LEU A 146 -2.27 8.65 1.75
CA LEU A 146 -1.86 7.59 2.68
C LEU A 146 -0.73 8.05 3.60
#